data_AF-A0A172Y6E9-F1
#
_entry.id   AF-A0A172Y6E9-F1
#
_cell.length_a   1.000
_cell.length_b   1.000
_cell.length_c   1.000
_cell.angle_alpha   90.00
_cell.angle_beta   90.00
_cell.angle_gamma   90.00
#
_symmetry.space_group_name_H-M   'P 1'
#
loop_
_entity.id
_entity.type
_entity.pdbx_description
1 polymer ?
#
loop_
_entity_poly.entity_id
_entity_poly.type
_entity_poly.pdbx_seq_one_letter_code
_entity_poly.pdbx_strand_id
1 'polypeptide(L)'
;MADQHAEATAPHVHGEMNISEQAWTWALFLGLTKWVSLATAVVILFLTVWFGVGAGFFPAFIVSVVVSVVGFFMLKSKKTH
;
A
#
# COMPACT_ATOMS: atom_id res chain seq x y z
N MET A 1 -12.66 -4.29 -29.64
CA MET A 1 -13.66 -3.21 -29.58
C MET A 1 -15.06 -3.68 -29.95
N ALA A 2 -15.25 -4.54 -30.97
CA ALA A 2 -16.56 -5.11 -31.29
C ALA A 2 -17.12 -6.06 -30.20
N ASP A 3 -16.24 -6.81 -29.52
CA ASP A 3 -16.66 -7.80 -28.51
C ASP A 3 -17.25 -7.16 -27.24
N GLN A 4 -16.75 -5.99 -26.83
CA GLN A 4 -17.28 -5.26 -25.67
C GLN A 4 -18.70 -4.71 -25.89
N HIS A 5 -19.06 -4.38 -27.14
CA HIS A 5 -20.41 -3.91 -27.49
C HIS A 5 -21.42 -5.06 -27.60
N ALA A 6 -20.95 -6.27 -27.95
CA ALA A 6 -21.79 -7.47 -27.98
C ALA A 6 -22.11 -7.97 -26.55
N GLU A 7 -21.17 -7.85 -25.61
CA GLU A 7 -21.38 -8.22 -24.20
C GLU A 7 -22.31 -7.23 -23.47
N ALA A 8 -22.28 -5.94 -23.84
CA ALA A 8 -23.16 -4.92 -23.29
C ALA A 8 -24.65 -5.10 -23.66
N THR A 9 -24.95 -5.84 -24.74
CA THR A 9 -26.32 -6.13 -25.19
C THR A 9 -26.82 -7.51 -24.75
N ALA A 10 -25.99 -8.31 -24.07
CA ALA A 10 -26.40 -9.59 -23.50
C ALA A 10 -27.31 -9.41 -22.27
N PRO A 11 -28.24 -10.36 -21.99
CA PRO A 11 -29.04 -10.35 -20.76
C PRO A 11 -28.13 -10.39 -19.54
N HIS A 12 -28.25 -9.38 -18.67
CA HIS A 12 -27.45 -9.23 -17.46
C HIS A 12 -28.03 -10.13 -16.36
N VAL A 13 -27.24 -11.08 -15.89
CA VAL A 13 -27.59 -11.93 -14.74
C VAL A 13 -26.97 -11.34 -13.48
N HIS A 14 -27.81 -11.08 -12.48
CA HIS A 14 -27.36 -10.52 -11.21
C HIS A 14 -26.30 -11.43 -10.56
N GLY A 15 -25.12 -10.86 -10.25
CA GLY A 15 -24.03 -11.56 -9.56
C GLY A 15 -23.01 -12.27 -10.46
N GLU A 16 -23.26 -12.38 -11.77
CA GLU A 16 -22.34 -13.03 -12.71
C GLU A 16 -21.40 -12.05 -13.44
N MET A 17 -21.45 -10.77 -13.08
CA MET A 17 -20.53 -9.77 -13.62
C MET A 17 -19.08 -10.15 -13.29
N ASN A 18 -18.20 -10.11 -14.30
CA ASN A 18 -16.77 -10.30 -14.09
C ASN A 18 -16.22 -9.15 -13.21
N ILE A 19 -15.67 -9.51 -12.05
CA ILE A 19 -15.11 -8.56 -11.07
C ILE A 19 -13.57 -8.57 -11.01
N SER A 20 -12.91 -9.14 -12.02
CA SER A 20 -11.44 -9.31 -12.00
C SER A 20 -10.72 -7.97 -11.80
N GLU A 21 -11.14 -6.91 -12.50
CA GLU A 21 -10.52 -5.59 -12.41
C GLU A 21 -10.75 -4.92 -11.05
N GLN A 22 -11.93 -5.09 -10.47
CA GLN A 22 -12.26 -4.60 -9.13
C GLN A 22 -11.43 -5.34 -8.07
N ALA A 23 -11.25 -6.65 -8.23
CA ALA A 23 -10.41 -7.45 -7.34
C ALA A 23 -8.94 -7.04 -7.42
N TRP A 24 -8.40 -6.78 -8.61
CA TRP A 24 -7.05 -6.25 -8.79
C TRP A 24 -6.88 -4.87 -8.14
N THR A 25 -7.86 -3.98 -8.34
CA THR A 25 -7.87 -2.66 -7.72
C THR A 25 -7.87 -2.75 -6.19
N TRP A 26 -8.67 -3.66 -5.63
CA TRP A 26 -8.71 -3.90 -4.20
C TRP A 26 -7.38 -4.44 -3.64
N ALA A 27 -6.77 -5.39 -4.35
CA ALA A 27 -5.46 -5.92 -3.99
C ALA A 27 -4.37 -4.81 -4.00
N LEU A 28 -4.41 -3.93 -5.01
CA LEU A 28 -3.53 -2.76 -5.08
C LEU A 28 -3.76 -1.81 -3.90
N PHE A 29 -5.01 -1.47 -3.60
CA PHE A 29 -5.36 -0.60 -2.48
C PHE A 29 -4.80 -1.14 -1.16
N LEU A 30 -5.02 -2.43 -0.88
CA LEU A 30 -4.48 -3.07 0.32
C LEU A 30 -2.95 -3.02 0.37
N GLY A 31 -2.28 -3.26 -0.77
CA GLY A 31 -0.84 -3.14 -0.89
C GLY A 31 -0.35 -1.72 -0.59
N LEU A 32 -0.99 -0.71 -1.18
CA LEU A 32 -0.66 0.70 -0.98
C LEU A 32 -0.89 1.12 0.48
N THR A 33 -2.07 0.89 1.05
CA THR A 33 -2.36 1.26 2.43
C THR A 33 -1.36 0.65 3.40
N LYS A 34 -0.95 -0.60 3.17
CA LYS A 34 0.04 -1.29 4.00
C LYS A 34 1.44 -0.66 3.90
N TRP A 35 1.96 -0.45 2.70
CA TRP A 35 3.36 -0.02 2.53
C TRP A 35 3.53 1.49 2.59
N VAL A 36 2.57 2.25 2.05
CA VAL A 36 2.60 3.71 2.05
C VAL A 36 2.40 4.25 3.46
N SER A 37 1.54 3.65 4.28
CA SER A 37 1.38 4.11 5.67
C SER A 37 2.68 4.01 6.48
N LEU A 38 3.44 2.93 6.32
CA LEU A 38 4.78 2.79 6.92
C LEU A 38 5.74 3.86 6.39
N ALA A 39 5.80 4.05 5.07
CA ALA A 39 6.66 5.05 4.46
C ALA A 39 6.33 6.47 4.97
N THR A 40 5.05 6.82 5.04
CA THR A 40 4.57 8.09 5.59
C THR A 40 4.99 8.26 7.05
N ALA A 41 4.81 7.24 7.89
CA ALA A 41 5.20 7.30 9.30
C ALA A 41 6.71 7.50 9.47
N VAL A 42 7.53 6.79 8.68
CA VAL A 42 9.00 6.91 8.70
C VAL A 42 9.45 8.28 8.23
N VAL A 43 8.85 8.84 7.18
CA VAL A 43 9.17 10.19 6.68
C VAL A 43 8.80 11.25 7.71
N ILE A 44 7.63 11.14 8.35
CA ILE A 44 7.23 12.06 9.41
C ILE A 44 8.24 11.99 10.56
N LEU A 45 8.57 10.79 11.06
CA LEU A 45 9.56 10.60 12.11
C LEU A 45 10.90 11.23 11.75
N PHE A 46 11.40 10.97 10.55
CA PHE A 46 12.66 11.51 10.05
C PHE A 46 12.68 13.04 10.09
N LEU A 47 11.66 13.68 9.51
CA LEU A 47 11.55 15.13 9.46
C LEU A 47 11.35 15.73 10.85
N THR A 48 10.61 15.06 11.74
CA THR A 48 10.41 15.49 13.13
C THR A 48 11.73 15.45 13.91
N VAL A 49 12.51 14.38 13.80
CA VAL A 49 13.78 14.27 14.54
C VAL A 49 14.84 15.22 13.97
N TRP A 50 14.88 15.39 12.64
CA TRP A 50 15.82 16.30 12.01
C TRP A 50 15.48 17.76 12.34
N PHE A 51 14.28 18.22 12.00
CA PHE A 51 13.92 19.64 12.05
C PHE A 51 13.17 20.04 13.32
N GLY A 52 12.28 19.18 13.81
CA GLY A 52 11.43 19.49 14.97
C GLY A 52 12.18 19.38 16.31
N VAL A 53 12.95 18.31 16.50
CA VAL A 53 13.78 18.10 17.70
C VAL A 53 15.13 18.79 17.57
N GLY A 54 15.66 18.95 16.35
CA GLY A 54 16.98 19.54 16.11
C GLY A 54 18.15 18.60 16.43
N ALA A 55 17.92 17.28 16.46
CA ALA A 55 18.98 16.29 16.73
C ALA A 55 20.00 16.17 15.58
N GLY A 56 19.74 16.81 14.44
CA GLY A 56 20.57 16.74 13.25
C GLY A 56 20.29 15.52 12.37
N PHE A 57 20.97 15.46 11.22
CA PHE A 57 20.69 14.48 10.17
C PHE A 57 20.97 13.04 10.61
N PHE A 58 22.13 12.76 11.22
CA PHE A 58 22.54 11.38 11.52
C PHE A 58 21.62 10.68 12.54
N PRO A 59 21.26 11.28 13.69
CA PRO A 59 20.31 10.67 14.60
C PRO A 59 18.94 10.45 13.95
N ALA A 60 18.45 11.42 13.18
CA ALA A 60 17.20 11.30 12.43
C ALA A 60 17.23 10.14 11.43
N PHE A 61 18.32 10.00 10.68
CA PHE A 61 18.49 8.94 9.70
C PHE A 61 18.54 7.57 10.37
N ILE A 62 19.34 7.40 11.42
CA ILE A 62 19.49 6.13 12.13
C ILE A 62 18.15 5.65 12.70
N VAL A 63 17.42 6.51 13.42
CA VAL A 63 16.15 6.11 14.04
C VAL A 63 15.10 5.77 12.98
N SER A 64 15.07 6.52 11.87
CA SER A 64 14.13 6.29 10.78
C SER A 64 14.43 4.97 10.05
N VAL A 65 15.71 4.64 9.84
CA VAL A 65 16.12 3.34 9.28
C VAL A 65 15.72 2.20 10.21
N VAL A 66 15.96 2.31 11.52
CA VAL A 66 15.59 1.29 12.49
C VAL A 66 14.08 1.04 12.47
N VAL A 67 13.26 2.09 12.54
CA VAL A 67 11.80 1.97 12.50
C VAL A 67 11.32 1.39 11.16
N SER A 68 11.93 1.79 10.04
CA SER A 68 11.59 1.27 8.72
C SER A 68 11.88 -0.22 8.60
N VAL A 69 13.04 -0.69 9.08
CA VAL A 69 13.42 -2.11 9.08
C VAL A 69 12.50 -2.92 9.98
N VAL A 70 12.24 -2.46 11.21
CA VAL A 70 11.33 -3.13 12.13
C VAL A 70 9.91 -3.21 11.54
N GLY A 71 9.39 -2.08 11.04
CA GLY A 71 8.08 -2.01 10.41
C GLY A 71 7.96 -2.93 9.19
N PHE A 72 9.01 -3.03 8.36
CA PHE A 72 9.05 -3.94 7.22
C PHE A 72 8.86 -5.40 7.66
N PHE A 73 9.60 -5.86 8.68
CA PHE A 73 9.48 -7.23 9.16
C PHE A 73 8.15 -7.49 9.87
N MET A 74 7.60 -6.51 10.59
CA MET A 74 6.28 -6.61 11.22
C MET A 74 5.15 -6.69 10.19
N LEU A 75 5.26 -5.95 9.08
CA LEU A 75 4.24 -5.95 8.04
C LEU A 75 4.40 -7.09 7.04
N LYS A 76 5.59 -7.69 6.89
CA LYS A 76 5.80 -8.80 5.96
C LYS A 76 4.82 -9.93 6.25
N SER A 77 3.90 -10.20 5.31
CA SER A 77 2.91 -11.27 5.48
C SER A 77 3.64 -12.62 5.61
N LYS A 78 3.23 -13.43 6.59
CA LYS A 78 3.60 -14.84 6.60
C LYS A 78 2.98 -15.53 5.39
N LYS A 79 3.69 -16.51 4.82
CA LYS A 79 3.06 -17.46 3.90
C LYS A 79 2.02 -18.23 4.70
N THR A 80 0.75 -18.07 4.36
CA THR A 80 -0.31 -18.97 4.82
C THR A 80 -0.07 -20.30 4.10
N HIS A 81 0.19 -21.36 4.85
CA HIS A 81 0.28 -22.72 4.35
C HIS A 81 -1.11 -23.24 3.93
#